data_AF-A0A3R9YRQ1-F1
#
_entry.id   AF-A0A3R9YRQ1-F1
#
_cell.length_a   1.000
_cell.length_b   1.000
_cell.length_c   1.000
_cell.angle_alpha   90.00
_cell.angle_beta   90.00
_cell.angle_gamma   90.00
#
_symmetry.space_group_name_H-M   'P 1'
#
loop_
_entity.id
_entity.type
_entity.pdbx_description
1 polymer ?
#
loop_
_entity_poly.entity_id
_entity_poly.type
_entity_poly.pdbx_seq_one_letter_code
_entity_poly.pdbx_strand_id
1 'polypeptide(L)'
;MRQVDLSSKADLTAAFERGLPTDLSGTDGDRLDAWLAQAGIDGTELAVELEASRRLFRNWTPGRDAREAMIWLHYVPTPSFASLCSDVADAVAAIQRSELADCMTGYLERRAGLLLDGTAKEILGEPGKLASFLSGTHLRFADDKIHYWQALSLPTDRVVDAFASIPFGLYRLRDGMSGDVERFDSYLARNPERHLPGLRSDLACSLADESGSPFLPDFLDRFPSLRDDTDTLAMMLRTLTGRERFRPSARTLDDDALLKAIAGSGAWTKDLLLGFANLEEIPLRQPVAFAAASTASIRKAWSKHPSAAAYAALRLHRALRFAIVREGTREYVELDESFRQTLAELPGGNRVLRLLKRISELSIGIASEKVAWTYLEGSAKGHWRWLVHSSLVSEPDLVDAFVWFAMGSLPRETFNDVEPVVIEVLRDADRWGAVEELSSADEGTAMLRAGSLLRRRRLGRLKTDYLINGDDEKSGS
;
A
#
# COMPACT_ATOMS: atom_id res chain seq x y z
N MET A 1 31.86 0.52 -47.33
CA MET A 1 31.14 -0.77 -47.41
C MET A 1 32.15 -1.86 -47.69
N ARG A 2 32.51 -2.68 -46.70
CA ARG A 2 33.09 -3.99 -47.00
C ARG A 2 31.92 -4.91 -47.31
N GLN A 3 31.96 -5.53 -48.49
CA GLN A 3 31.08 -6.65 -48.84
C GLN A 3 31.26 -7.72 -47.75
N VAL A 4 30.17 -8.17 -47.13
CA VAL A 4 30.19 -9.43 -46.36
C VAL A 4 30.62 -10.49 -47.36
N ASP A 5 31.73 -11.17 -47.08
CA ASP A 5 32.30 -12.12 -48.02
C ASP A 5 31.34 -13.32 -48.14
N LEU A 6 30.66 -13.43 -49.29
CA LEU A 6 29.70 -14.49 -49.58
C LEU A 6 30.40 -15.87 -49.67
N SER A 7 31.74 -15.90 -49.77
CA SER A 7 32.54 -17.13 -49.70
C SER A 7 32.38 -17.84 -48.35
N SER A 8 32.49 -17.08 -47.24
CA SER A 8 32.34 -17.59 -45.87
C SER A 8 31.00 -18.32 -45.66
N LYS A 9 29.91 -17.81 -46.24
CA LYS A 9 28.56 -18.40 -46.13
C LYS A 9 28.41 -19.69 -46.96
N ALA A 10 29.07 -19.74 -48.13
CA ALA A 10 29.10 -20.94 -48.96
C ALA A 10 29.96 -22.04 -48.32
N ASP A 11 31.10 -21.65 -47.74
CA ASP A 11 32.02 -22.56 -47.04
C ASP A 11 31.41 -23.10 -45.74
N LEU A 12 30.69 -22.25 -44.98
CA LEU A 12 29.85 -22.67 -43.86
C LEU A 12 28.80 -23.69 -44.30
N THR A 13 28.05 -23.39 -45.36
CA THR A 13 27.01 -24.31 -45.88
C THR A 13 27.60 -25.66 -46.28
N ALA A 14 28.71 -25.65 -47.01
CA ALA A 14 29.42 -26.85 -47.44
C ALA A 14 30.06 -27.62 -46.27
N ALA A 15 30.45 -26.96 -45.18
CA ALA A 15 30.91 -27.60 -43.97
C ALA A 15 29.77 -28.31 -43.23
N PHE A 16 28.58 -27.69 -43.16
CA PHE A 16 27.40 -28.26 -42.50
C PHE A 16 26.82 -29.45 -43.25
N GLU A 17 26.83 -29.41 -44.59
CA GLU A 17 26.41 -30.55 -45.42
C GLU A 17 27.32 -31.78 -45.25
N ARG A 18 28.57 -31.59 -44.80
CA ARG A 18 29.49 -32.69 -44.46
C ARG A 18 29.21 -33.34 -43.10
N GLY A 19 28.34 -32.74 -42.29
CA GLY A 19 28.00 -33.20 -40.94
C GLY A 19 29.08 -32.92 -39.90
N LEU A 20 28.69 -32.92 -38.62
CA LEU A 20 29.63 -32.87 -37.51
C LEU A 20 30.37 -34.22 -37.40
N PRO A 21 31.71 -34.23 -37.27
CA PRO A 21 32.46 -35.47 -37.10
C PRO A 21 32.00 -36.17 -35.82
N THR A 22 31.56 -37.42 -35.95
CA THR A 22 31.06 -38.24 -34.82
C THR A 22 32.19 -38.89 -34.01
N ASP A 23 33.40 -38.78 -34.53
CA ASP A 23 34.64 -39.47 -34.19
C ASP A 23 35.65 -38.59 -33.44
N LEU A 24 35.30 -37.33 -33.18
CA LEU A 24 36.11 -36.44 -32.35
C LEU A 24 35.90 -36.72 -30.85
N SER A 25 36.98 -37.10 -30.15
CA SER A 25 37.04 -37.17 -28.69
C SER A 25 37.20 -35.76 -28.10
N GLY A 26 36.34 -35.36 -27.16
CA GLY A 26 36.42 -34.03 -26.53
C GLY A 26 35.08 -33.56 -26.01
N THR A 27 35.04 -32.36 -25.44
CA THR A 27 33.77 -31.68 -25.14
C THR A 27 33.10 -31.26 -26.45
N ASP A 28 31.78 -31.05 -26.43
CA ASP A 28 31.05 -30.60 -27.62
C ASP A 28 31.57 -29.25 -28.17
N GLY A 29 32.16 -28.40 -27.32
CA GLY A 29 32.87 -27.19 -27.73
C GLY A 29 34.15 -27.49 -28.53
N ASP A 30 34.97 -28.44 -28.08
CA ASP A 30 36.19 -28.87 -28.79
C ASP A 30 35.85 -29.48 -30.17
N ARG A 31 34.69 -30.16 -30.25
CA ARG A 31 34.18 -30.73 -31.51
C ARG A 31 33.78 -29.63 -32.50
N LEU A 32 33.14 -28.57 -32.01
CA LEU A 32 32.76 -27.42 -32.83
C LEU A 32 34.00 -26.67 -33.35
N ASP A 33 34.99 -26.44 -32.49
CA ASP A 33 36.26 -25.80 -32.86
C ASP A 33 37.04 -26.64 -33.89
N ALA A 34 37.14 -27.95 -33.66
CA ALA A 34 37.82 -28.86 -34.58
C ALA A 34 37.11 -28.98 -35.94
N TRP A 35 35.77 -28.95 -35.95
CA TRP A 35 34.98 -28.99 -37.18
C TRP A 35 35.11 -27.69 -38.00
N LEU A 36 35.09 -26.53 -37.36
CA LEU A 36 35.35 -25.25 -38.03
C LEU A 36 36.78 -25.20 -38.60
N ALA A 37 37.76 -25.67 -37.83
CA ALA A 37 39.15 -25.77 -38.29
C ALA A 37 39.31 -26.71 -39.51
N GLN A 38 38.59 -27.83 -39.56
CA GLN A 38 38.57 -28.74 -40.73
C GLN A 38 37.96 -28.10 -41.98
N ALA A 39 37.03 -27.17 -41.80
CA ALA A 39 36.46 -26.36 -42.88
C ALA A 39 37.37 -25.19 -43.30
N GLY A 40 38.50 -24.97 -42.62
CA GLY A 40 39.37 -23.81 -42.84
C GLY A 40 38.79 -22.50 -42.33
N ILE A 41 37.83 -22.56 -41.40
CA ILE A 41 37.11 -21.41 -40.86
C ILE A 41 37.69 -21.07 -39.48
N ASP A 42 38.19 -19.85 -39.31
CA ASP A 42 38.48 -19.30 -37.98
C ASP A 42 37.17 -18.84 -37.33
N GLY A 43 36.66 -19.64 -36.39
CA GLY A 43 35.41 -19.35 -35.69
C GLY A 43 35.44 -18.05 -34.88
N THR A 44 36.61 -17.61 -34.41
CA THR A 44 36.75 -16.37 -33.64
C THR A 44 36.69 -15.15 -34.57
N GLU A 45 37.39 -15.19 -35.70
CA GLU A 45 37.34 -14.13 -36.71
C GLU A 45 35.92 -13.98 -37.28
N LEU A 46 35.28 -15.10 -37.63
CA LEU A 46 33.91 -15.12 -38.11
C LEU A 46 32.91 -14.55 -37.08
N ALA A 47 33.07 -14.86 -35.79
CA ALA A 47 32.23 -14.29 -34.74
C ALA A 47 32.38 -12.77 -34.58
N VAL A 48 33.60 -12.25 -34.72
CA VAL A 48 33.87 -10.80 -34.72
C VAL A 48 33.24 -10.12 -35.94
N GLU A 49 33.30 -10.76 -37.12
CA GLU A 49 32.68 -10.24 -38.34
C GLU A 49 31.15 -10.24 -38.27
N LEU A 50 30.55 -11.28 -37.70
CA LEU A 50 29.11 -11.36 -37.45
C LEU A 50 28.67 -10.24 -36.48
N GLU A 51 29.42 -9.99 -35.40
CA GLU A 51 29.14 -8.92 -34.44
C GLU A 51 29.34 -7.51 -35.06
N ALA A 52 30.35 -7.32 -35.91
CA ALA A 52 30.57 -6.07 -36.62
C ALA A 52 29.47 -5.77 -37.64
N SER A 53 29.02 -6.80 -38.38
CA SER A 53 27.92 -6.70 -39.33
C SER A 53 26.60 -6.36 -38.63
N ARG A 54 26.37 -6.94 -37.44
CA ARG A 54 25.21 -6.62 -36.59
C ARG A 54 25.13 -5.15 -36.19
N ARG A 55 26.25 -4.58 -35.74
CA ARG A 55 26.31 -3.16 -35.31
C ARG A 55 26.03 -2.19 -36.45
N LEU A 56 26.36 -2.57 -37.68
CA LEU A 56 26.17 -1.76 -38.88
C LEU A 56 24.77 -1.88 -39.47
N PHE A 57 24.10 -3.02 -39.29
CA PHE A 57 22.76 -3.29 -39.81
C PHE A 57 21.77 -3.52 -38.65
N ARG A 58 21.09 -2.46 -38.19
CA ARG A 58 20.07 -2.51 -37.10
C ARG A 58 18.94 -3.54 -37.31
N ASN A 59 18.77 -4.08 -38.52
CA ASN A 59 17.76 -5.10 -38.86
C ASN A 59 18.35 -6.51 -38.97
N TRP A 60 19.63 -6.71 -38.65
CA TRP A 60 20.25 -8.03 -38.65
C TRP A 60 19.90 -8.75 -37.34
N THR A 61 18.98 -9.70 -37.43
CA THR A 61 18.58 -10.60 -36.35
C THR A 61 19.40 -11.89 -36.46
N PRO A 62 20.11 -12.33 -35.40
CA PRO A 62 20.74 -13.64 -35.38
C PRO A 62 19.65 -14.70 -35.33
N GLY A 63 19.10 -15.10 -36.48
CA GLY A 63 17.99 -16.05 -36.49
C GLY A 63 17.41 -16.45 -37.85
N ARG A 64 18.04 -16.06 -38.96
CA ARG A 64 17.66 -16.60 -40.28
C ARG A 64 18.35 -17.91 -40.61
N ASP A 65 19.54 -18.15 -40.04
CA ASP A 65 20.32 -19.34 -40.27
C ASP A 65 20.85 -19.87 -38.94
N ALA A 66 20.46 -21.09 -38.59
CA ALA A 66 20.84 -21.76 -37.34
C ALA A 66 22.36 -21.99 -37.24
N ARG A 67 23.05 -21.99 -38.39
CA ARG A 67 24.51 -22.11 -38.52
C ARG A 67 25.25 -20.90 -37.97
N GLU A 68 24.80 -19.71 -38.39
CA GLU A 68 25.32 -18.43 -37.93
C GLU A 68 25.00 -18.21 -36.44
N ALA A 69 23.81 -18.65 -36.00
CA ALA A 69 23.39 -18.61 -34.59
C ALA A 69 24.28 -19.49 -33.68
N MET A 70 24.66 -20.70 -34.11
CA MET A 70 25.54 -21.59 -33.35
C MET A 70 26.93 -20.98 -33.13
N ILE A 71 27.53 -20.45 -34.20
CA ILE A 71 28.87 -19.85 -34.15
C ILE A 71 28.87 -18.60 -33.27
N TRP A 72 27.83 -17.76 -33.41
CA TRP A 72 27.64 -16.61 -32.56
C TRP A 72 27.52 -17.03 -31.08
N LEU A 73 26.63 -17.95 -30.70
CA LEU A 73 26.47 -18.40 -29.31
C LEU A 73 27.75 -19.00 -28.69
N HIS A 74 28.57 -19.68 -29.49
CA HIS A 74 29.81 -20.29 -29.01
C HIS A 74 30.89 -19.23 -28.68
N TYR A 75 31.11 -18.28 -29.59
CA TYR A 75 32.24 -17.34 -29.54
C TYR A 75 31.91 -15.93 -29.04
N VAL A 76 30.64 -15.57 -28.82
CA VAL A 76 30.27 -14.22 -28.38
C VAL A 76 30.97 -13.84 -27.08
N PRO A 77 31.76 -12.74 -27.07
CA PRO A 77 32.19 -12.10 -25.83
C PRO A 77 31.02 -11.27 -25.29
N THR A 78 30.74 -11.37 -23.99
CA THR A 78 29.62 -10.71 -23.26
C THR A 78 29.34 -9.28 -23.76
N PRO A 79 28.31 -9.07 -24.60
CA PRO A 79 27.95 -7.76 -25.15
C PRO A 79 27.02 -6.99 -24.20
N SER A 80 26.56 -5.81 -24.63
CA SER A 80 25.59 -5.01 -23.87
C SER A 80 24.29 -5.76 -23.60
N PHE A 81 23.77 -5.52 -22.39
CA PHE A 81 22.73 -6.30 -21.72
C PHE A 81 21.41 -6.53 -22.50
N ALA A 82 20.76 -5.47 -23.02
CA ALA A 82 19.43 -5.59 -23.64
C ALA A 82 19.46 -6.26 -25.03
N SER A 83 20.53 -6.05 -25.81
CA SER A 83 20.72 -6.73 -27.08
C SER A 83 20.94 -8.22 -26.86
N LEU A 84 21.77 -8.59 -25.86
CA LEU A 84 22.18 -9.97 -25.60
C LEU A 84 21.00 -10.92 -25.36
N CYS A 85 19.99 -10.51 -24.59
CA CYS A 85 18.84 -11.36 -24.30
C CYS A 85 17.98 -11.64 -25.54
N SER A 86 17.77 -10.63 -26.40
CA SER A 86 17.04 -10.81 -27.67
C SER A 86 17.84 -11.68 -28.63
N ASP A 87 19.15 -11.43 -28.72
CA ASP A 87 20.03 -12.13 -29.64
C ASP A 87 20.16 -13.62 -29.29
N VAL A 88 20.30 -13.94 -27.98
CA VAL A 88 20.32 -15.33 -27.50
C VAL A 88 18.98 -16.01 -27.76
N ALA A 89 17.86 -15.30 -27.59
CA ALA A 89 16.52 -15.85 -27.87
C ALA A 89 16.35 -16.21 -29.34
N ASP A 90 16.71 -15.28 -30.24
CA ASP A 90 16.61 -15.50 -31.68
C ASP A 90 17.54 -16.63 -32.14
N ALA A 91 18.74 -16.70 -31.56
CA ALA A 91 19.72 -17.75 -31.87
C ALA A 91 19.23 -19.13 -31.42
N VAL A 92 18.73 -19.27 -30.18
CA VAL A 92 18.15 -20.52 -29.66
C VAL A 92 16.93 -20.93 -30.48
N ALA A 93 16.03 -19.99 -30.79
CA ALA A 93 14.83 -20.27 -31.59
C ALA A 93 15.18 -20.69 -33.03
N ALA A 94 16.26 -20.17 -33.62
CA ALA A 94 16.73 -20.58 -34.93
C ALA A 94 17.31 -22.00 -34.92
N ILE A 95 18.10 -22.34 -33.89
CA ILE A 95 18.67 -23.68 -33.70
C ILE A 95 17.54 -24.72 -33.52
N GLN A 96 16.57 -24.45 -32.64
CA GLN A 96 15.42 -25.35 -32.39
C GLN A 96 14.53 -25.60 -33.61
N ARG A 97 14.50 -24.67 -34.56
CA ARG A 97 13.73 -24.80 -35.82
C ARG A 97 14.48 -25.55 -36.92
N SER A 98 15.74 -25.91 -36.71
CA SER A 98 16.60 -26.53 -37.71
C SER A 98 16.81 -28.02 -37.46
N GLU A 99 17.02 -28.80 -38.52
CA GLU A 99 17.44 -30.21 -38.46
C GLU A 99 18.94 -30.38 -38.13
N LEU A 100 19.59 -29.34 -37.61
CA LEU A 100 21.01 -29.37 -37.25
C LEU A 100 21.22 -30.29 -36.05
N ALA A 101 21.57 -31.54 -36.37
CA ALA A 101 22.13 -32.58 -35.54
C ALA A 101 21.82 -32.46 -34.03
N ASP A 102 20.86 -33.27 -33.58
CA ASP A 102 20.45 -33.49 -32.18
C ASP A 102 21.60 -33.59 -31.15
N CYS A 103 22.83 -33.86 -31.60
CA CYS A 103 24.03 -33.98 -30.76
C CYS A 103 24.56 -32.65 -30.19
N MET A 104 24.35 -31.51 -30.85
CA MET A 104 24.93 -30.22 -30.41
C MET A 104 23.93 -29.31 -29.69
N THR A 105 22.63 -29.55 -29.87
CA THR A 105 21.55 -28.77 -29.26
C THR A 105 21.73 -28.65 -27.74
N GLY A 106 22.01 -29.78 -27.05
CA GLY A 106 22.21 -29.78 -25.60
C GLY A 106 23.44 -29.01 -25.12
N TYR A 107 24.50 -28.90 -25.94
CA TYR A 107 25.66 -28.06 -25.63
C TYR A 107 25.33 -26.57 -25.76
N LEU A 108 24.68 -26.19 -26.87
CA LEU A 108 24.34 -24.80 -27.16
C LEU A 108 23.27 -24.27 -26.19
N GLU A 109 22.31 -25.10 -25.78
CA GLU A 109 21.36 -24.76 -24.72
C GLU A 109 22.07 -24.50 -23.38
N ARG A 110 23.06 -25.33 -23.02
CA ARG A 110 23.88 -25.09 -21.82
C ARG A 110 24.71 -23.82 -21.94
N ARG A 111 25.29 -23.54 -23.11
CA ARG A 111 26.09 -22.33 -23.36
C ARG A 111 25.22 -21.07 -23.30
N ALA A 112 24.06 -21.09 -23.96
CA ALA A 112 23.06 -20.04 -23.86
C ALA A 112 22.62 -19.84 -22.41
N GLY A 113 22.34 -20.91 -21.67
CA GLY A 113 22.00 -20.86 -20.24
C GLY A 113 23.09 -20.22 -19.38
N LEU A 114 24.37 -20.52 -19.63
CA LEU A 114 25.51 -19.92 -18.91
C LEU A 114 25.66 -18.42 -19.23
N LEU A 115 25.53 -18.03 -20.50
CA LEU A 115 25.55 -16.63 -20.90
C LEU A 115 24.41 -15.86 -20.23
N LEU A 116 23.21 -16.44 -20.24
CA LEU A 116 22.02 -15.84 -19.64
C LEU A 116 22.08 -15.80 -18.10
N ASP A 117 22.65 -16.80 -17.42
CA ASP A 117 22.85 -16.78 -15.95
C ASP A 117 23.92 -15.75 -15.53
N GLY A 118 25.02 -15.66 -16.28
CA GLY A 118 26.02 -14.60 -16.07
C GLY A 118 25.41 -13.21 -16.25
N THR A 119 24.64 -13.05 -17.31
CA THR A 119 23.89 -11.82 -17.61
C THR A 119 22.91 -11.51 -16.49
N ALA A 120 22.09 -12.49 -16.07
CA ALA A 120 21.10 -12.37 -14.99
C ALA A 120 21.68 -11.81 -13.70
N LYS A 121 22.84 -12.33 -13.27
CA LYS A 121 23.55 -11.87 -12.08
C LYS A 121 23.98 -10.41 -12.20
N GLU A 122 24.42 -10.00 -13.39
CA GLU A 122 24.80 -8.62 -13.67
C GLU A 122 23.59 -7.67 -13.65
N ILE A 123 22.44 -8.06 -14.23
CA ILE A 123 21.20 -7.24 -14.19
C ILE A 123 20.74 -7.02 -12.75
N LEU A 124 20.66 -8.11 -11.99
CA LEU A 124 20.12 -8.09 -10.63
C LEU A 124 21.07 -7.37 -9.67
N GLY A 125 22.36 -7.28 -10.01
CA GLY A 125 23.36 -6.53 -9.26
C GLY A 125 23.42 -5.03 -9.56
N GLU A 126 22.79 -4.56 -10.64
CA GLU A 126 22.90 -3.16 -11.09
C GLU A 126 21.52 -2.52 -11.40
N PRO A 127 21.01 -1.62 -10.52
CA PRO A 127 19.69 -1.00 -10.68
C PRO A 127 19.45 -0.30 -12.02
N GLY A 128 20.47 0.32 -12.60
CA GLY A 128 20.37 1.00 -13.91
C GLY A 128 20.14 0.03 -15.08
N LYS A 129 20.80 -1.14 -15.06
CA LYS A 129 20.58 -2.21 -16.05
C LYS A 129 19.21 -2.85 -15.86
N LEU A 130 18.77 -3.00 -14.62
CA LEU A 130 17.44 -3.50 -14.27
C LEU A 130 16.30 -2.58 -14.75
N ALA A 131 16.50 -1.26 -14.76
CA ALA A 131 15.53 -0.33 -15.35
C ALA A 131 15.44 -0.48 -16.88
N SER A 132 16.58 -0.69 -17.56
CA SER A 132 16.63 -0.96 -19.01
C SER A 132 16.02 -2.31 -19.38
N PHE A 133 16.04 -3.29 -18.46
CA PHE A 133 15.37 -4.59 -18.65
C PHE A 133 13.85 -4.45 -18.85
N LEU A 134 13.23 -3.42 -18.27
CA LEU A 134 11.78 -3.20 -18.33
C LEU A 134 11.31 -2.39 -19.55
N SER A 135 12.22 -1.72 -20.26
CA SER A 135 11.85 -0.84 -21.37
C SER A 135 11.57 -1.65 -22.64
N GLY A 136 10.29 -1.89 -22.94
CA GLY A 136 9.83 -2.39 -24.26
C GLY A 136 9.63 -3.90 -24.37
N THR A 137 9.33 -4.60 -23.27
CA THR A 137 9.49 -6.06 -23.21
C THR A 137 8.26 -6.82 -22.73
N HIS A 138 8.01 -7.97 -23.35
CA HIS A 138 6.96 -8.91 -22.97
C HIS A 138 7.48 -9.84 -21.86
N LEU A 139 7.10 -9.55 -20.62
CA LEU A 139 7.36 -10.43 -19.49
C LEU A 139 6.21 -11.42 -19.31
N ARG A 140 6.52 -12.66 -18.93
CA ARG A 140 5.55 -13.70 -18.55
C ARG A 140 5.95 -14.33 -17.22
N PHE A 141 4.98 -14.61 -16.35
CA PHE A 141 5.20 -15.34 -15.11
C PHE A 141 4.79 -16.82 -15.25
N ALA A 142 5.73 -17.75 -15.05
CA ALA A 142 5.45 -19.19 -15.06
C ALA A 142 6.46 -19.97 -14.22
N ASP A 143 6.01 -21.00 -13.50
CA ASP A 143 6.83 -21.90 -12.67
C ASP A 143 7.73 -21.16 -11.67
N ASP A 144 7.16 -20.17 -10.99
CA ASP A 144 7.85 -19.26 -10.04
C ASP A 144 9.08 -18.56 -10.65
N LYS A 145 9.08 -18.38 -11.96
CA LYS A 145 10.09 -17.63 -12.70
C LYS A 145 9.45 -16.52 -13.54
N ILE A 146 10.19 -15.43 -13.68
CA ILE A 146 9.89 -14.35 -14.62
C ILE A 146 10.65 -14.63 -15.91
N HIS A 147 9.91 -14.82 -16.99
CA HIS A 147 10.42 -15.13 -18.32
C HIS A 147 10.45 -13.87 -19.16
N TYR A 148 11.60 -13.60 -19.75
CA TYR A 148 11.82 -12.53 -20.72
C TYR A 148 12.00 -13.15 -22.11
N TRP A 149 11.11 -12.83 -23.04
CA TRP A 149 11.21 -13.23 -24.46
C TRP A 149 11.65 -14.71 -24.67
N GLN A 150 11.08 -15.63 -23.88
CA GLN A 150 11.31 -17.09 -23.91
C GLN A 150 12.73 -17.59 -23.58
N ALA A 151 13.77 -16.74 -23.62
CA ALA A 151 15.16 -17.18 -23.44
C ALA A 151 15.66 -17.09 -22.01
N LEU A 152 15.32 -16.01 -21.30
CA LEU A 152 15.80 -15.76 -19.94
C LEU A 152 14.70 -16.02 -18.92
N SER A 153 14.90 -17.02 -18.05
CA SER A 153 14.03 -17.29 -16.91
C SER A 153 14.75 -16.95 -15.61
N LEU A 154 14.28 -15.92 -14.90
CA LEU A 154 14.84 -15.48 -13.64
C LEU A 154 14.02 -16.00 -12.46
N PRO A 155 14.65 -16.45 -11.36
CA PRO A 155 13.93 -16.79 -10.13
C PRO A 155 13.16 -15.57 -9.61
N THR A 156 11.85 -15.73 -9.37
CA THR A 156 10.98 -14.58 -9.04
C THR A 156 11.43 -13.86 -7.77
N ASP A 157 11.84 -14.58 -6.74
CA ASP A 157 12.38 -14.00 -5.49
C ASP A 157 13.49 -12.99 -5.76
N ARG A 158 14.48 -13.35 -6.58
CA ARG A 158 15.63 -12.47 -6.86
C ARG A 158 15.22 -11.23 -7.63
N VAL A 159 14.26 -11.39 -8.54
CA VAL A 159 13.73 -10.27 -9.33
C VAL A 159 12.95 -9.32 -8.42
N VAL A 160 12.05 -9.85 -7.59
CA VAL A 160 11.25 -9.06 -6.64
C VAL A 160 12.16 -8.32 -5.65
N ASP A 161 13.14 -9.02 -5.05
CA ASP A 161 14.09 -8.41 -4.11
C ASP A 161 14.87 -7.25 -4.79
N ALA A 162 15.33 -7.44 -6.03
CA ALA A 162 16.05 -6.41 -6.77
C ALA A 162 15.15 -5.21 -7.11
N PHE A 163 13.93 -5.45 -7.60
CA PHE A 163 12.99 -4.38 -7.96
C PHE A 163 12.36 -3.67 -6.77
N ALA A 164 12.26 -4.32 -5.60
CA ALA A 164 11.79 -3.68 -4.37
C ALA A 164 12.75 -2.57 -3.88
N SER A 165 14.01 -2.58 -4.31
CA SER A 165 15.01 -1.55 -4.00
C SER A 165 15.02 -0.37 -4.98
N ILE A 166 14.27 -0.46 -6.08
CA ILE A 166 14.18 0.57 -7.11
C ILE A 166 12.86 1.33 -6.94
N PRO A 167 12.87 2.68 -6.93
CA PRO A 167 11.64 3.46 -6.85
C PRO A 167 10.63 3.04 -7.94
N PHE A 168 9.43 2.64 -7.55
CA PHE A 168 8.36 2.14 -8.43
C PHE A 168 8.78 0.96 -9.32
N GLY A 169 9.83 0.22 -8.92
CA GLY A 169 10.38 -0.90 -9.69
C GLY A 169 9.37 -2.03 -9.85
N LEU A 170 8.73 -2.42 -8.74
CA LEU A 170 7.69 -3.46 -8.74
C LEU A 170 6.44 -3.04 -9.53
N TYR A 171 6.04 -1.76 -9.45
CA TYR A 171 4.95 -1.22 -10.25
C TYR A 171 5.24 -1.39 -11.75
N ARG A 172 6.43 -0.96 -12.19
CA ARG A 172 6.86 -1.06 -13.59
C ARG A 172 7.03 -2.51 -14.05
N LEU A 173 7.56 -3.38 -13.18
CA LEU A 173 7.68 -4.81 -13.45
C LEU A 173 6.31 -5.44 -13.73
N ARG A 174 5.33 -5.14 -12.87
CA ARG A 174 3.95 -5.63 -13.01
C ARG A 174 3.27 -5.10 -14.28
N ASP A 175 3.42 -3.80 -14.56
CA ASP A 175 2.78 -3.16 -15.72
C ASP A 175 3.41 -3.63 -17.06
N GLY A 176 4.67 -4.07 -17.04
CA GLY A 176 5.35 -4.71 -18.17
C GLY A 176 4.98 -6.18 -18.40
N MET A 177 4.13 -6.79 -17.57
CA MET A 177 3.72 -8.19 -17.76
C MET A 177 2.64 -8.31 -18.84
N SER A 178 2.96 -9.09 -19.87
CA SER A 178 2.09 -9.31 -21.04
C SER A 178 1.06 -10.43 -20.84
N GLY A 179 1.19 -11.22 -19.78
CA GLY A 179 0.29 -12.30 -19.40
C GLY A 179 0.60 -12.83 -17.99
N ASP A 180 -0.34 -13.56 -17.40
CA ASP A 180 -0.22 -14.19 -16.08
C ASP A 180 -0.05 -13.23 -14.88
N VAL A 181 -0.52 -11.98 -15.02
CA VAL A 181 -0.49 -10.95 -13.94
C VAL A 181 -1.15 -11.46 -12.67
N GLU A 182 -2.27 -12.16 -12.76
CA GLU A 182 -2.99 -12.72 -11.60
C GLU A 182 -2.13 -13.73 -10.81
N ARG A 183 -1.29 -14.51 -11.51
CA ARG A 183 -0.39 -15.47 -10.88
C ARG A 183 0.78 -14.78 -10.21
N PHE A 184 1.31 -13.72 -10.82
CA PHE A 184 2.32 -12.87 -10.20
C PHE A 184 1.77 -12.13 -8.97
N ASP A 185 0.57 -11.56 -9.05
CA ASP A 185 -0.12 -10.93 -7.93
C ASP A 185 -0.37 -11.95 -6.80
N SER A 186 -0.73 -13.19 -7.14
CA SER A 186 -0.87 -14.29 -6.18
C SER A 186 0.46 -14.66 -5.52
N TYR A 187 1.57 -14.61 -6.27
CA TYR A 187 2.90 -14.84 -5.73
C TYR A 187 3.29 -13.75 -4.72
N LEU A 188 3.09 -12.47 -5.09
CA LEU A 188 3.34 -11.34 -4.19
C LEU A 188 2.50 -11.50 -2.93
N ALA A 189 1.19 -11.77 -3.05
CA ALA A 189 0.30 -11.94 -1.90
C ALA A 189 0.74 -13.05 -0.92
N ARG A 190 1.45 -14.09 -1.38
CA ARG A 190 1.98 -15.16 -0.53
C ARG A 190 3.30 -14.82 0.15
N ASN A 191 4.03 -13.81 -0.32
CA ASN A 191 5.36 -13.41 0.18
C ASN A 191 5.42 -11.90 0.51
N PRO A 192 4.52 -11.38 1.37
CA PRO A 192 4.43 -9.96 1.72
C PRO A 192 5.73 -9.37 2.24
N GLU A 193 6.46 -10.11 3.08
CA GLU A 193 7.69 -9.67 3.74
C GLU A 193 8.81 -9.23 2.79
N ARG A 194 8.84 -9.76 1.56
CA ARG A 194 9.89 -9.44 0.57
C ARG A 194 9.69 -8.10 -0.11
N HIS A 195 8.45 -7.65 -0.27
CA HIS A 195 8.13 -6.57 -1.19
C HIS A 195 7.35 -5.43 -0.54
N LEU A 196 6.62 -5.68 0.57
CA LEU A 196 5.91 -4.63 1.30
C LEU A 196 6.82 -3.46 1.74
N PRO A 197 8.05 -3.67 2.24
CA PRO A 197 8.93 -2.54 2.58
C PRO A 197 9.23 -1.63 1.39
N GLY A 198 9.52 -2.21 0.21
CA GLY A 198 9.73 -1.46 -1.03
C GLY A 198 8.47 -0.74 -1.50
N LEU A 199 7.33 -1.43 -1.52
CA LEU A 199 6.05 -0.82 -1.89
C LEU A 199 5.62 0.31 -0.94
N ARG A 200 5.92 0.21 0.36
CA ARG A 200 5.68 1.29 1.33
C ARG A 200 6.59 2.49 1.07
N SER A 201 7.84 2.25 0.66
CA SER A 201 8.75 3.31 0.23
C SER A 201 8.21 4.03 -1.02
N ASP A 202 7.75 3.26 -2.01
CA ASP A 202 7.12 3.78 -3.22
C ASP A 202 5.86 4.59 -2.90
N LEU A 203 5.00 4.06 -2.01
CA LEU A 203 3.83 4.78 -1.52
C LEU A 203 4.22 6.13 -0.89
N ALA A 204 5.28 6.17 -0.08
CA ALA A 204 5.77 7.41 0.52
C ALA A 204 6.17 8.44 -0.54
N CYS A 205 6.88 8.00 -1.59
CA CYS A 205 7.23 8.83 -2.74
C CYS A 205 5.99 9.33 -3.50
N SER A 206 4.99 8.47 -3.72
CA SER A 206 3.69 8.87 -4.32
C SER A 206 2.94 9.88 -3.47
N LEU A 207 2.96 9.73 -2.13
CA LEU A 207 2.34 10.67 -1.21
C LEU A 207 3.07 12.02 -1.14
N ALA A 208 4.37 12.03 -1.43
CA ALA A 208 5.20 13.23 -1.55
C ALA A 208 5.11 13.92 -2.92
N ASP A 209 4.33 13.37 -3.88
CA ASP A 209 4.16 13.87 -5.25
C ASP A 209 5.50 14.04 -6.00
N GLU A 210 6.40 13.07 -5.86
CA GLU A 210 7.66 13.06 -6.61
C GLU A 210 7.40 12.85 -8.11
N SER A 211 8.15 13.57 -8.95
CA SER A 211 8.01 13.52 -10.41
C SER A 211 8.16 12.09 -10.94
N GLY A 212 7.17 11.62 -11.70
CA GLY A 212 7.15 10.27 -12.26
C GLY A 212 6.52 9.20 -11.36
N SER A 213 5.96 9.58 -10.20
CA SER A 213 5.17 8.68 -9.38
C SER A 213 3.85 8.28 -10.09
N PRO A 214 3.41 7.02 -9.95
CA PRO A 214 2.09 6.61 -10.42
C PRO A 214 1.00 7.30 -9.61
N PHE A 215 -0.16 7.52 -10.26
CA PHE A 215 -1.33 8.05 -9.57
C PHE A 215 -1.74 7.12 -8.42
N LEU A 216 -1.97 7.69 -7.23
CA LEU A 216 -2.13 6.91 -6.00
C LEU A 216 -3.23 5.84 -6.09
N PRO A 217 -4.45 6.13 -6.59
CA PRO A 217 -5.47 5.12 -6.82
C PRO A 217 -5.00 3.95 -7.70
N ASP A 218 -4.34 4.24 -8.82
CA ASP A 218 -3.83 3.21 -9.74
C ASP A 218 -2.79 2.33 -9.06
N PHE A 219 -1.88 2.93 -8.29
CA PHE A 219 -0.87 2.21 -7.53
C PHE A 219 -1.49 1.26 -6.50
N LEU A 220 -2.48 1.73 -5.73
CA LEU A 220 -3.18 0.92 -4.72
C LEU A 220 -4.11 -0.14 -5.34
N ASP A 221 -4.63 0.09 -6.55
CA ASP A 221 -5.37 -0.91 -7.31
C ASP A 221 -4.44 -2.02 -7.82
N ARG A 222 -3.20 -1.69 -8.19
CA ARG A 222 -2.20 -2.68 -8.60
C ARG A 222 -1.66 -3.52 -7.43
N PHE A 223 -1.65 -2.98 -6.21
CA PHE A 223 -1.16 -3.67 -5.02
C PHE A 223 -2.19 -3.70 -3.89
N PRO A 224 -3.22 -4.56 -3.99
CA PRO A 224 -4.28 -4.65 -2.98
C PRO A 224 -3.78 -4.99 -1.57
N SER A 225 -2.65 -5.70 -1.45
CA SER A 225 -2.01 -6.04 -0.16
C SER A 225 -1.71 -4.81 0.69
N LEU A 226 -1.45 -3.65 0.09
CA LEU A 226 -1.25 -2.38 0.79
C LEU A 226 -2.52 -1.89 1.48
N ARG A 227 -3.72 -2.27 1.02
CA ARG A 227 -4.98 -1.85 1.63
C ARG A 227 -5.21 -2.50 2.99
N ASP A 228 -4.71 -3.70 3.17
CA ASP A 228 -4.83 -4.47 4.41
C ASP A 228 -3.60 -4.33 5.32
N ASP A 229 -2.67 -3.45 4.95
CA ASP A 229 -1.47 -3.15 5.70
C ASP A 229 -1.64 -1.95 6.66
N THR A 230 -1.43 -2.19 7.95
CA THR A 230 -1.63 -1.16 8.99
C THR A 230 -0.62 -0.01 8.87
N ASP A 231 0.63 -0.30 8.49
CA ASP A 231 1.67 0.73 8.34
C ASP A 231 1.38 1.64 7.14
N THR A 232 0.88 1.07 6.04
CA THR A 232 0.37 1.82 4.88
C THR A 232 -0.75 2.79 5.28
N LEU A 233 -1.78 2.31 5.98
CA LEU A 233 -2.87 3.18 6.46
C LEU A 233 -2.34 4.28 7.39
N ALA A 234 -1.46 3.92 8.32
CA ALA A 234 -0.83 4.88 9.22
C ALA A 234 -0.05 5.95 8.46
N MET A 235 0.66 5.59 7.39
CA MET A 235 1.38 6.53 6.53
C MET A 235 0.43 7.51 5.84
N MET A 236 -0.65 7.00 5.21
CA MET A 236 -1.66 7.84 4.57
C MET A 236 -2.31 8.83 5.56
N LEU A 237 -2.65 8.36 6.76
CA LEU A 237 -3.24 9.19 7.81
C LEU A 237 -2.25 10.23 8.36
N ARG A 238 -0.96 9.89 8.51
CA ARG A 238 0.09 10.85 8.88
C ARG A 238 0.24 11.94 7.83
N THR A 239 0.21 11.59 6.55
CA THR A 239 0.24 12.57 5.45
C THR A 239 -0.97 13.49 5.50
N LEU A 240 -2.17 12.95 5.69
CA LEU A 240 -3.40 13.73 5.82
C LEU A 240 -3.35 14.69 7.04
N THR A 241 -2.89 14.20 8.18
CA THR A 241 -2.71 14.99 9.42
C THR A 241 -1.65 16.09 9.24
N GLY A 242 -0.54 15.78 8.58
CA GLY A 242 0.49 16.77 8.25
C GLY A 242 -0.07 17.91 7.40
N ARG A 243 -0.91 17.58 6.42
CA ARG A 243 -1.57 18.56 5.53
C ARG A 243 -2.71 19.35 6.18
N GLU A 244 -3.21 18.91 7.33
CA GLU A 244 -4.08 19.70 8.19
C GLU A 244 -3.28 20.74 8.98
N ARG A 245 -2.10 20.37 9.48
CA ARG A 245 -1.23 21.27 10.26
C ARG A 245 -0.49 22.30 9.39
N PHE A 246 -0.11 21.92 8.17
CA PHE A 246 0.63 22.76 7.25
C PHE A 246 -0.20 23.04 6.00
N ARG A 247 -0.49 24.32 5.72
CA ARG A 247 -1.16 24.71 4.47
C ARG A 247 -0.32 24.23 3.29
N PRO A 248 -0.89 23.49 2.32
CA PRO A 248 -0.11 22.96 1.22
C PRO A 248 0.46 24.09 0.38
N SER A 249 1.79 24.07 0.18
CA SER A 249 2.42 24.76 -0.94
C SER A 249 1.89 24.16 -2.25
N ALA A 250 1.68 25.01 -3.27
CA ALA A 250 1.11 24.61 -4.54
C ALA A 250 1.86 23.39 -5.16
N ARG A 251 1.10 22.37 -5.57
CA ARG A 251 1.48 21.01 -6.06
C ARG A 251 1.50 19.93 -4.98
N THR A 252 0.36 19.65 -4.37
CA THR A 252 0.17 18.50 -3.49
C THR A 252 -0.97 17.64 -4.01
N LEU A 253 -0.78 16.31 -4.03
CA LEU A 253 -1.77 15.26 -4.29
C LEU A 253 -3.19 15.64 -3.82
N ASP A 254 -4.24 15.34 -4.56
CA ASP A 254 -5.61 15.69 -4.16
C ASP A 254 -6.02 14.99 -2.84
N ASP A 255 -6.54 15.77 -1.87
CA ASP A 255 -7.06 15.23 -0.60
C ASP A 255 -8.19 14.22 -0.87
N ASP A 256 -8.97 14.40 -1.95
CA ASP A 256 -10.01 13.46 -2.36
C ASP A 256 -9.44 12.08 -2.74
N ALA A 257 -8.35 12.04 -3.51
CA ALA A 257 -7.69 10.78 -3.89
C ALA A 257 -7.15 10.04 -2.65
N LEU A 258 -6.55 10.78 -1.70
CA LEU A 258 -6.06 10.22 -0.45
C LEU A 258 -7.21 9.70 0.44
N LEU A 259 -8.33 10.44 0.54
CA LEU A 259 -9.51 10.02 1.30
C LEU A 259 -10.17 8.78 0.67
N LYS A 260 -10.23 8.69 -0.66
CA LYS A 260 -10.68 7.49 -1.38
C LYS A 260 -9.78 6.29 -1.08
N ALA A 261 -8.47 6.47 -1.07
CA ALA A 261 -7.51 5.44 -0.69
C ALA A 261 -7.71 4.95 0.75
N ILE A 262 -7.87 5.89 1.70
CA ILE A 262 -8.17 5.60 3.12
C ILE A 262 -9.48 4.83 3.26
N ALA A 263 -10.53 5.23 2.54
CA ALA A 263 -11.82 4.53 2.51
C ALA A 263 -11.67 3.06 2.07
N GLY A 264 -10.72 2.79 1.17
CA GLY A 264 -10.37 1.47 0.65
C GLY A 264 -9.64 0.55 1.63
N SER A 265 -9.00 1.07 2.69
CA SER A 265 -8.17 0.27 3.60
C SER A 265 -8.97 -0.65 4.53
N GLY A 266 -8.53 -1.89 4.73
CA GLY A 266 -9.08 -2.87 5.69
C GLY A 266 -8.34 -2.95 7.04
N ALA A 267 -7.22 -2.23 7.17
CA ALA A 267 -6.25 -2.36 8.26
C ALA A 267 -6.52 -1.47 9.48
N TRP A 268 -7.79 -1.15 9.76
CA TRP A 268 -8.17 -0.22 10.81
C TRP A 268 -7.89 -0.77 12.21
N THR A 269 -7.05 -0.06 12.96
CA THR A 269 -6.89 -0.22 14.41
C THR A 269 -7.68 0.84 15.15
N LYS A 270 -7.88 0.65 16.45
CA LYS A 270 -8.48 1.66 17.36
C LYS A 270 -7.81 3.03 17.18
N ASP A 271 -6.49 3.11 17.32
CA ASP A 271 -5.76 4.39 17.35
C ASP A 271 -5.82 5.13 16.02
N LEU A 272 -5.73 4.40 14.90
CA LEU A 272 -5.83 5.00 13.56
C LEU A 272 -7.23 5.58 13.30
N LEU A 273 -8.28 4.89 13.78
CA LEU A 273 -9.65 5.38 13.65
C LEU A 273 -9.91 6.60 14.53
N LEU A 274 -9.41 6.60 15.78
CA LEU A 274 -9.50 7.76 16.68
C LEU A 274 -8.74 8.96 16.08
N GLY A 275 -7.52 8.75 15.59
CA GLY A 275 -6.73 9.79 14.93
C GLY A 275 -7.43 10.38 13.70
N PHE A 276 -8.04 9.54 12.85
CA PHE A 276 -8.80 10.00 11.69
C PHE A 276 -10.07 10.78 12.06
N ALA A 277 -10.81 10.33 13.08
CA ALA A 277 -12.01 11.02 13.57
C ALA A 277 -11.72 12.38 14.24
N ASN A 278 -10.46 12.59 14.63
CA ASN A 278 -9.97 13.82 15.25
C ASN A 278 -9.52 14.90 14.28
N LEU A 279 -9.53 14.63 12.97
CA LEU A 279 -9.28 15.66 11.95
C LEU A 279 -10.40 16.73 12.00
N GLU A 280 -10.02 18.01 12.02
CA GLU A 280 -10.92 19.15 12.18
C GLU A 280 -11.05 19.98 10.89
N GLU A 281 -9.95 20.18 10.16
CA GLU A 281 -9.94 21.00 8.94
C GLU A 281 -10.29 20.22 7.67
N ILE A 282 -9.96 18.92 7.61
CA ILE A 282 -10.27 18.08 6.45
C ILE A 282 -11.78 17.99 6.18
N PRO A 283 -12.66 17.77 7.18
CA PRO A 283 -14.10 17.77 6.97
C PRO A 283 -14.64 19.09 6.38
N LEU A 284 -13.96 20.22 6.62
CA LEU A 284 -14.35 21.52 6.09
C LEU A 284 -13.87 21.74 4.64
N ARG A 285 -12.74 21.13 4.27
CA ARG A 285 -12.15 21.25 2.92
C ARG A 285 -12.72 20.24 1.93
N GLN A 286 -12.92 19.00 2.37
CA GLN A 286 -13.36 17.87 1.54
C GLN A 286 -14.48 17.08 2.23
N PRO A 287 -15.64 17.71 2.52
CA PRO A 287 -16.70 17.12 3.33
C PRO A 287 -17.27 15.82 2.76
N VAL A 288 -17.51 15.78 1.45
CA VAL A 288 -18.09 14.60 0.77
C VAL A 288 -17.14 13.40 0.86
N ALA A 289 -15.89 13.59 0.45
CA ALA A 289 -14.86 12.55 0.49
C ALA A 289 -14.56 12.09 1.92
N PHE A 290 -14.53 13.03 2.87
CA PHE A 290 -14.32 12.72 4.28
C PHE A 290 -15.47 11.92 4.88
N ALA A 291 -16.72 12.28 4.56
CA ALA A 291 -17.90 11.54 5.01
C ALA A 291 -17.95 10.13 4.43
N ALA A 292 -17.60 9.96 3.15
CA ALA A 292 -17.49 8.65 2.53
C ALA A 292 -16.40 7.79 3.18
N ALA A 293 -15.20 8.35 3.38
CA ALA A 293 -14.09 7.66 4.03
C ALA A 293 -14.39 7.28 5.49
N SER A 294 -15.02 8.19 6.24
CA SER A 294 -15.45 7.95 7.63
C SER A 294 -16.52 6.88 7.72
N THR A 295 -17.52 6.91 6.84
CA THR A 295 -18.56 5.89 6.82
C THR A 295 -17.97 4.51 6.49
N ALA A 296 -17.05 4.45 5.53
CA ALA A 296 -16.34 3.21 5.19
C ALA A 296 -15.48 2.68 6.33
N SER A 297 -14.72 3.56 7.01
CA SER A 297 -13.85 3.18 8.13
C SER A 297 -14.64 2.70 9.35
N ILE A 298 -15.73 3.40 9.69
CA ILE A 298 -16.67 3.00 10.76
C ILE A 298 -17.20 1.60 10.49
N ARG A 299 -17.70 1.33 9.27
CA ARG A 299 -18.24 0.02 8.91
C ARG A 299 -17.20 -1.09 9.03
N LYS A 300 -15.96 -0.84 8.60
CA LYS A 300 -14.87 -1.83 8.64
C LYS A 300 -14.37 -2.11 10.05
N ALA A 301 -14.33 -1.09 10.90
CA ALA A 301 -13.87 -1.21 12.28
C ALA A 301 -14.95 -1.67 13.26
N TRP A 302 -16.24 -1.61 12.89
CA TRP A 302 -17.38 -1.78 13.80
C TRP A 302 -17.31 -3.03 14.68
N SER A 303 -17.00 -4.19 14.08
CA SER A 303 -16.97 -5.47 14.80
C SER A 303 -15.71 -5.67 15.65
N LYS A 304 -14.61 -5.01 15.29
CA LYS A 304 -13.30 -5.15 15.96
C LYS A 304 -13.11 -4.12 17.08
N HIS A 305 -13.59 -2.90 16.86
CA HIS A 305 -13.37 -1.75 17.73
C HIS A 305 -14.66 -0.93 17.89
N PRO A 306 -15.71 -1.51 18.51
CA PRO A 306 -17.04 -0.89 18.57
C PRO A 306 -17.05 0.49 19.22
N SER A 307 -16.32 0.70 20.33
CA SER A 307 -16.23 2.01 20.98
C SER A 307 -15.60 3.09 20.08
N ALA A 308 -14.54 2.74 19.35
CA ALA A 308 -13.84 3.67 18.46
C ALA A 308 -14.69 4.01 17.23
N ALA A 309 -15.40 3.02 16.70
CA ALA A 309 -16.32 3.22 15.58
C ALA A 309 -17.54 4.06 16.00
N ALA A 310 -18.10 3.82 17.19
CA ALA A 310 -19.15 4.66 17.75
C ALA A 310 -18.66 6.11 17.98
N TYR A 311 -17.46 6.29 18.51
CA TYR A 311 -16.86 7.62 18.65
C TYR A 311 -16.67 8.34 17.31
N ALA A 312 -16.10 7.65 16.31
CA ALA A 312 -15.94 8.18 14.97
C ALA A 312 -17.30 8.56 14.35
N ALA A 313 -18.36 7.78 14.61
CA ALA A 313 -19.71 8.11 14.20
C ALA A 313 -20.24 9.39 14.86
N LEU A 314 -20.00 9.57 16.17
CA LEU A 314 -20.36 10.82 16.87
C LEU A 314 -19.60 12.03 16.32
N ARG A 315 -18.31 11.87 16.02
CA ARG A 315 -17.45 12.91 15.42
C ARG A 315 -17.91 13.28 14.00
N LEU A 316 -18.18 12.30 13.15
CA LEU A 316 -18.67 12.54 11.79
C LEU A 316 -20.01 13.26 11.82
N HIS A 317 -20.96 12.81 12.66
CA HIS A 317 -22.25 13.49 12.78
C HIS A 317 -22.08 14.95 13.21
N ARG A 318 -21.20 15.23 14.17
CA ARG A 318 -20.88 16.61 14.58
C ARG A 318 -20.32 17.43 13.41
N ALA A 319 -19.41 16.87 12.62
CA ALA A 319 -18.82 17.55 11.46
C ALA A 319 -19.88 17.85 10.39
N LEU A 320 -20.73 16.88 10.06
CA LEU A 320 -21.84 17.06 9.11
C LEU A 320 -22.84 18.10 9.60
N ARG A 321 -23.23 18.05 10.88
CA ARG A 321 -24.12 19.06 11.47
C ARG A 321 -23.49 20.45 11.42
N PHE A 322 -22.20 20.57 11.69
CA PHE A 322 -21.49 21.84 11.56
C PHE A 322 -21.57 22.38 10.13
N ALA A 323 -21.33 21.53 9.13
CA ALA A 323 -21.46 21.89 7.71
C ALA A 323 -22.91 22.29 7.34
N ILE A 324 -23.92 21.52 7.77
CA ILE A 324 -25.34 21.82 7.55
C ILE A 324 -25.69 23.22 8.11
N VAL A 325 -25.31 23.51 9.35
CA VAL A 325 -25.67 24.78 10.01
C VAL A 325 -24.90 25.96 9.40
N ARG A 326 -23.64 25.75 9.00
CA ARG A 326 -22.78 26.81 8.46
C ARG A 326 -23.10 27.14 6.99
N GLU A 327 -23.33 26.12 6.17
CA GLU A 327 -23.42 26.27 4.71
C GLU A 327 -24.85 26.11 4.18
N GLY A 328 -25.75 25.44 4.93
CA GLY A 328 -27.16 25.34 4.60
C GLY A 328 -27.47 24.57 3.31
N THR A 329 -26.54 23.75 2.82
CA THR A 329 -26.71 23.01 1.55
C THR A 329 -27.49 21.71 1.77
N ARG A 330 -28.31 21.36 0.77
CA ARG A 330 -29.07 20.10 0.75
C ARG A 330 -28.16 18.87 0.73
N GLU A 331 -26.98 18.98 0.12
CA GLU A 331 -26.00 17.90 0.00
C GLU A 331 -25.55 17.36 1.37
N TYR A 332 -25.28 18.23 2.36
CA TYR A 332 -24.88 17.76 3.69
C TYR A 332 -26.01 17.08 4.47
N VAL A 333 -27.26 17.49 4.21
CA VAL A 333 -28.43 16.81 4.79
C VAL A 333 -28.55 15.41 4.22
N GLU A 334 -28.43 15.26 2.90
CA GLU A 334 -28.45 13.95 2.23
C GLU A 334 -27.28 13.05 2.68
N LEU A 335 -26.10 13.63 2.92
CA LEU A 335 -24.96 12.91 3.50
C LEU A 335 -25.23 12.44 4.95
N ASP A 336 -25.80 13.28 5.82
CA ASP A 336 -26.15 12.88 7.20
C ASP A 336 -27.24 11.80 7.21
N GLU A 337 -28.23 11.90 6.31
CA GLU A 337 -29.26 10.86 6.14
C GLU A 337 -28.68 9.53 5.68
N SER A 338 -27.84 9.54 4.64
CA SER A 338 -27.17 8.33 4.12
C SER A 338 -26.25 7.69 5.17
N PHE A 339 -25.52 8.50 5.93
CA PHE A 339 -24.70 8.04 7.04
C PHE A 339 -25.54 7.38 8.14
N ARG A 340 -26.65 8.00 8.55
CA ARG A 340 -27.57 7.43 9.55
C ARG A 340 -28.20 6.13 9.08
N GLN A 341 -28.57 6.03 7.80
CA GLN A 341 -29.07 4.78 7.22
C GLN A 341 -28.00 3.68 7.31
N THR A 342 -26.76 4.00 6.95
CA THR A 342 -25.64 3.06 7.07
C THR A 342 -25.44 2.60 8.51
N LEU A 343 -25.52 3.52 9.49
CA LEU A 343 -25.45 3.15 10.91
C LEU A 343 -26.61 2.23 11.33
N ALA A 344 -27.83 2.47 10.85
CA ALA A 344 -29.00 1.66 11.20
C ALA A 344 -28.84 0.18 10.79
N GLU A 345 -28.09 -0.06 9.72
CA GLU A 345 -27.80 -1.39 9.19
C GLU A 345 -26.73 -2.15 10.00
N LEU A 346 -25.94 -1.45 10.83
CA LEU A 346 -24.90 -2.07 11.64
C LEU A 346 -25.47 -2.77 12.89
N PRO A 347 -24.89 -3.91 13.33
CA PRO A 347 -25.28 -4.55 14.57
C PRO A 347 -25.16 -3.61 15.78
N GLY A 348 -26.29 -3.32 16.44
CA GLY A 348 -26.32 -2.37 17.56
C GLY A 348 -26.30 -0.89 17.16
N GLY A 349 -26.25 -0.56 15.86
CA GLY A 349 -26.17 0.82 15.37
C GLY A 349 -27.38 1.69 15.73
N ASN A 350 -28.57 1.09 15.90
CA ASN A 350 -29.75 1.77 16.44
C ASN A 350 -29.50 2.39 17.83
N ARG A 351 -28.61 1.81 18.65
CA ARG A 351 -28.26 2.37 19.96
C ARG A 351 -27.42 3.65 19.80
N VAL A 352 -26.47 3.65 18.86
CA VAL A 352 -25.70 4.85 18.47
C VAL A 352 -26.62 5.92 17.89
N LEU A 353 -27.59 5.56 17.03
CA LEU A 353 -28.56 6.51 16.50
C LEU A 353 -29.42 7.17 17.59
N ARG A 354 -29.82 6.41 18.62
CA ARG A 354 -30.52 6.98 19.78
C ARG A 354 -29.65 7.98 20.53
N LEU A 355 -28.38 7.65 20.75
CA LEU A 355 -27.43 8.56 21.39
C LEU A 355 -27.17 9.81 20.53
N LEU A 356 -26.97 9.65 19.22
CA LEU A 356 -26.80 10.73 18.24
C LEU A 356 -27.96 11.71 18.30
N LYS A 357 -29.20 11.22 18.37
CA LYS A 357 -30.38 12.07 18.52
C LYS A 357 -30.28 12.96 19.78
N ARG A 358 -29.84 12.41 20.91
CA ARG A 358 -29.68 13.21 22.15
C ARG A 358 -28.52 14.20 22.08
N ILE A 359 -27.41 13.79 21.47
CA ILE A 359 -26.22 14.64 21.32
C ILE A 359 -26.45 15.75 20.29
N SER A 360 -27.33 15.54 19.30
CA SER A 360 -27.70 16.56 18.31
C SER A 360 -28.40 17.78 18.91
N GLU A 361 -28.85 17.69 20.17
CA GLU A 361 -29.43 18.81 20.92
C GLU A 361 -28.34 19.71 21.54
N LEU A 362 -27.10 19.23 21.68
CA LEU A 362 -25.99 19.97 22.26
C LEU A 362 -25.45 21.04 21.30
N SER A 363 -24.95 22.16 21.81
CA SER A 363 -24.26 23.15 20.96
C SER A 363 -22.92 22.60 20.45
N ILE A 364 -22.68 22.70 19.14
CA ILE A 364 -21.41 22.30 18.51
C ILE A 364 -20.37 23.42 18.45
N GLY A 365 -20.66 24.59 19.07
CA GLY A 365 -19.77 25.75 19.10
C GLY A 365 -20.14 26.86 18.12
N ILE A 366 -21.27 26.75 17.42
CA ILE A 366 -21.83 27.84 16.60
C ILE A 366 -22.62 28.80 17.50
N ALA A 367 -22.44 30.11 17.30
CA ALA A 367 -22.99 31.15 18.19
C ALA A 367 -24.51 31.06 18.36
N SER A 368 -25.26 30.80 17.28
CA SER A 368 -26.72 30.66 17.31
C SER A 368 -27.21 29.45 18.12
N GLU A 369 -26.51 28.31 18.05
CA GLU A 369 -26.85 27.12 18.83
C GLU A 369 -26.42 27.23 20.29
N LYS A 370 -25.30 27.92 20.54
CA LYS A 370 -24.81 28.19 21.90
C LYS A 370 -25.90 28.89 22.71
N VAL A 371 -26.48 29.93 22.13
CA VAL A 371 -27.62 30.70 22.67
C VAL A 371 -28.75 29.74 23.06
N ALA A 372 -29.25 28.93 22.11
CA ALA A 372 -30.37 28.01 22.35
C ALA A 372 -30.14 27.05 23.54
N TRP A 373 -28.96 26.43 23.64
CA TRP A 373 -28.63 25.52 24.74
C TRP A 373 -28.52 26.24 26.10
N THR A 374 -27.96 27.44 26.13
CA THR A 374 -27.86 28.23 27.37
C THR A 374 -29.22 28.66 27.92
N TYR A 375 -30.23 28.88 27.07
CA TYR A 375 -31.58 29.29 27.49
C TYR A 375 -32.48 28.13 27.93
N LEU A 376 -32.03 26.88 27.81
CA LEU A 376 -32.79 25.74 28.35
C LEU A 376 -32.83 25.78 29.88
N GLU A 377 -34.04 25.69 30.45
CA GLU A 377 -34.26 25.61 31.89
C GLU A 377 -33.56 24.38 32.51
N GLY A 378 -33.27 24.45 33.81
CA GLY A 378 -32.60 23.37 34.54
C GLY A 378 -33.37 22.04 34.50
N SER A 379 -34.70 22.08 34.43
CA SER A 379 -35.59 20.91 34.29
C SER A 379 -35.39 20.20 32.94
N ALA A 380 -35.33 20.96 31.84
CA ALA A 380 -35.09 20.43 30.50
C ALA A 380 -33.71 19.80 30.39
N LYS A 381 -32.68 20.46 30.92
CA LYS A 381 -31.33 19.90 31.00
C LYS A 381 -31.31 18.63 31.87
N GLY A 382 -31.99 18.63 33.02
CA GLY A 382 -32.13 17.44 33.87
C GLY A 382 -32.77 16.25 33.16
N HIS A 383 -33.86 16.49 32.42
CA HIS A 383 -34.50 15.45 31.60
C HIS A 383 -33.57 14.90 30.51
N TRP A 384 -32.83 15.79 29.83
CA TRP A 384 -31.81 15.39 28.85
C TRP A 384 -30.73 14.50 29.48
N ARG A 385 -30.20 14.88 30.66
CA ARG A 385 -29.18 14.09 31.38
C ARG A 385 -29.68 12.68 31.68
N TRP A 386 -30.91 12.55 32.17
CA TRP A 386 -31.55 11.26 32.44
C TRP A 386 -31.70 10.41 31.16
N LEU A 387 -32.10 11.02 30.05
CA LEU A 387 -32.23 10.33 28.76
C LEU A 387 -30.89 9.81 28.23
N VAL A 388 -29.81 10.59 28.39
CA VAL A 388 -28.47 10.18 27.99
C VAL A 388 -27.95 9.07 28.90
N HIS A 389 -28.04 9.25 30.22
CA HIS A 389 -27.60 8.24 31.20
C HIS A 389 -28.30 6.89 30.98
N SER A 390 -29.64 6.89 30.88
CA SER A 390 -30.43 5.67 30.63
C SER A 390 -30.09 4.97 29.31
N SER A 391 -29.59 5.72 28.31
CA SER A 391 -29.15 5.14 27.03
C SER A 391 -27.74 4.52 27.10
N LEU A 392 -26.95 4.86 28.12
CA LEU A 392 -25.54 4.51 28.24
C LEU A 392 -25.24 3.48 29.33
N VAL A 393 -25.99 3.48 30.43
CA VAL A 393 -25.65 2.73 31.65
C VAL A 393 -25.44 1.22 31.43
N SER A 394 -26.10 0.64 30.43
CA SER A 394 -26.00 -0.79 30.10
C SER A 394 -25.15 -1.08 28.86
N GLU A 395 -24.45 -0.07 28.31
CA GLU A 395 -23.83 -0.11 26.99
C GLU A 395 -22.35 0.32 27.07
N PRO A 396 -21.43 -0.54 27.53
CA PRO A 396 -20.05 -0.15 27.86
C PRO A 396 -19.28 0.45 26.69
N ASP A 397 -19.50 -0.04 25.47
CA ASP A 397 -18.84 0.49 24.26
C ASP A 397 -19.32 1.92 23.94
N LEU A 398 -20.59 2.22 24.21
CA LEU A 398 -21.14 3.56 24.03
C LEU A 398 -20.71 4.52 25.13
N VAL A 399 -20.47 4.02 26.35
CA VAL A 399 -19.92 4.83 27.45
C VAL A 399 -18.58 5.39 27.04
N ASP A 400 -17.64 4.55 26.60
CA ASP A 400 -16.32 4.98 26.17
C ASP A 400 -16.41 5.99 25.02
N ALA A 401 -17.22 5.69 24.00
CA ALA A 401 -17.43 6.57 22.86
C ALA A 401 -17.98 7.93 23.27
N PHE A 402 -18.96 7.95 24.18
CA PHE A 402 -19.54 9.18 24.71
C PHE A 402 -18.53 9.97 25.54
N VAL A 403 -17.72 9.30 26.36
CA VAL A 403 -16.66 9.93 27.17
C VAL A 403 -15.62 10.59 26.28
N TRP A 404 -15.10 9.87 25.28
CA TRP A 404 -14.16 10.41 24.29
C TRP A 404 -14.77 11.60 23.55
N PHE A 405 -16.03 11.48 23.11
CA PHE A 405 -16.73 12.56 22.43
C PHE A 405 -16.92 13.80 23.32
N ALA A 406 -17.44 13.62 24.53
CA ALA A 406 -17.73 14.71 25.45
C ALA A 406 -16.45 15.46 25.84
N MET A 407 -15.38 14.72 26.16
CA MET A 407 -14.11 15.33 26.58
C MET A 407 -13.37 15.99 25.42
N GLY A 408 -13.33 15.41 24.22
CA GLY A 408 -12.59 15.98 23.09
C GLY A 408 -13.36 17.00 22.24
N SER A 409 -14.68 16.85 22.10
CA SER A 409 -15.43 17.49 21.01
C SER A 409 -16.36 18.61 21.43
N LEU A 410 -16.73 18.68 22.71
CA LEU A 410 -17.69 19.68 23.18
C LEU A 410 -17.01 21.01 23.53
N PRO A 411 -17.62 22.16 23.17
CA PRO A 411 -17.21 23.46 23.69
C PRO A 411 -17.21 23.46 25.23
N ARG A 412 -16.38 24.29 25.85
CA ARG A 412 -16.21 24.31 27.31
C ARG A 412 -17.53 24.51 28.06
N GLU A 413 -18.38 25.42 27.58
CA GLU A 413 -19.66 25.73 28.22
C GLU A 413 -20.62 24.55 28.14
N THR A 414 -20.73 23.92 26.96
CA THR A 414 -21.53 22.70 26.77
C THR A 414 -20.99 21.57 27.63
N PHE A 415 -19.67 21.39 27.69
CA PHE A 415 -19.05 20.34 28.49
C PHE A 415 -19.35 20.50 29.98
N ASN A 416 -19.35 21.72 30.54
CA ASN A 416 -19.67 21.94 31.95
C ASN A 416 -21.07 21.41 32.32
N ASP A 417 -22.04 21.50 31.40
CA ASP A 417 -23.39 20.97 31.60
C ASP A 417 -23.48 19.45 31.48
N VAL A 418 -22.59 18.86 30.67
CA VAL A 418 -22.53 17.43 30.32
C VAL A 418 -21.66 16.64 31.30
N GLU A 419 -20.66 17.28 31.90
CA GLU A 419 -19.70 16.67 32.84
C GLU A 419 -20.38 15.89 33.97
N PRO A 420 -21.46 16.35 34.62
CA PRO A 420 -22.14 15.56 35.65
C PRO A 420 -22.61 14.19 35.16
N VAL A 421 -23.17 14.09 33.96
CA VAL A 421 -23.61 12.78 33.43
C VAL A 421 -22.44 11.93 32.98
N VAL A 422 -21.35 12.53 32.51
CA VAL A 422 -20.09 11.78 32.26
C VAL A 422 -19.62 11.11 33.56
N ILE A 423 -19.62 11.82 34.68
CA ILE A 423 -19.23 11.28 35.99
C ILE A 423 -20.17 10.17 36.44
N GLU A 424 -21.48 10.39 36.34
CA GLU A 424 -22.50 9.40 36.73
C GLU A 424 -22.37 8.12 35.91
N VAL A 425 -22.28 8.23 34.59
CA VAL A 425 -22.15 7.06 33.70
C VAL A 425 -20.84 6.32 33.96
N LEU A 426 -19.72 7.03 34.13
CA LEU A 426 -18.43 6.40 34.44
C LEU A 426 -18.44 5.66 35.77
N ARG A 427 -19.12 6.22 36.78
CA ARG A 427 -19.27 5.59 38.10
C ARG A 427 -20.16 4.35 38.01
N ASP A 428 -21.32 4.48 37.38
CA ASP A 428 -22.33 3.42 37.38
C ASP A 428 -21.93 2.24 36.46
N ALA A 429 -21.18 2.51 35.39
CA ALA A 429 -20.66 1.49 34.48
C ALA A 429 -19.23 0.98 34.84
N ASP A 430 -18.58 1.57 35.86
CA ASP A 430 -17.18 1.35 36.23
C ASP A 430 -16.17 1.44 35.05
N ARG A 431 -16.35 2.42 34.18
CA ARG A 431 -15.58 2.60 32.91
C ARG A 431 -14.47 3.65 32.99
N TRP A 432 -13.80 3.76 34.12
CA TRP A 432 -12.79 4.80 34.31
C TRP A 432 -11.52 4.65 33.44
N GLY A 433 -11.27 3.46 32.89
CA GLY A 433 -10.14 3.21 32.00
C GLY A 433 -10.12 4.11 30.77
N ALA A 434 -11.28 4.49 30.21
CA ALA A 434 -11.37 5.42 29.08
C ALA A 434 -10.85 6.82 29.43
N VAL A 435 -11.02 7.26 30.69
CA VAL A 435 -10.50 8.55 31.17
C VAL A 435 -9.00 8.48 31.41
N GLU A 436 -8.51 7.35 31.92
CA GLU A 436 -7.07 7.10 32.12
C GLU A 436 -6.32 7.13 30.78
N GLU A 437 -6.89 6.46 29.76
CA GLU A 437 -6.39 6.51 28.39
C GLU A 437 -6.33 7.95 27.85
N LEU A 438 -7.44 8.70 27.92
CA LEU A 438 -7.46 10.10 27.47
C LEU A 438 -6.46 10.99 28.22
N SER A 439 -6.28 10.77 29.52
CA SER A 439 -5.34 11.58 30.33
C SER A 439 -3.87 11.38 29.94
N SER A 440 -3.60 10.32 29.18
CA SER A 440 -2.28 9.95 28.67
C SER A 440 -2.10 10.30 27.19
N ALA A 441 -3.15 10.82 26.53
CA ALA A 441 -3.15 11.10 25.10
C ALA A 441 -2.59 12.49 24.77
N ASP A 442 -2.08 12.66 23.54
CA ASP A 442 -1.51 13.93 23.06
C ASP A 442 -2.56 15.03 22.75
N GLU A 443 -3.86 14.72 22.86
CA GLU A 443 -4.95 15.66 22.57
C GLU A 443 -5.19 16.63 23.74
N GLY A 444 -4.69 17.87 23.60
CA GLY A 444 -4.61 18.84 24.70
C GLY A 444 -5.91 19.07 25.49
N THR A 445 -7.06 19.27 24.84
CA THR A 445 -8.32 19.56 25.56
C THR A 445 -8.88 18.33 26.27
N ALA A 446 -8.94 17.19 25.58
CA ALA A 446 -9.42 15.93 26.15
C ALA A 446 -8.53 15.48 27.31
N MET A 447 -7.21 15.53 27.13
CA MET A 447 -6.21 15.21 28.15
C MET A 447 -6.37 16.05 29.42
N LEU A 448 -6.52 17.38 29.28
CA LEU A 448 -6.69 18.28 30.42
C LEU A 448 -8.00 18.01 31.18
N ARG A 449 -9.10 17.76 30.46
CA ARG A 449 -10.41 17.42 31.06
C ARG A 449 -10.34 16.08 31.79
N ALA A 450 -9.76 15.06 31.16
CA ALA A 450 -9.58 13.73 31.73
C ALA A 450 -8.68 13.77 32.98
N GLY A 451 -7.53 14.44 32.90
CA GLY A 451 -6.61 14.61 34.03
C GLY A 451 -7.24 15.35 35.22
N SER A 452 -8.01 16.41 34.95
CA SER A 452 -8.79 17.12 35.98
C SER A 452 -9.81 16.21 36.67
N LEU A 453 -10.49 15.37 35.88
CA LEU A 453 -11.49 14.44 36.42
C LEU A 453 -10.85 13.33 37.27
N LEU A 454 -9.73 12.75 36.82
CA LEU A 454 -8.98 11.76 37.60
C LEU A 454 -8.44 12.36 38.90
N ARG A 455 -7.95 13.60 38.87
CA ARG A 455 -7.50 14.30 40.08
C ARG A 455 -8.65 14.46 41.08
N ARG A 456 -9.84 14.86 40.63
CA ARG A 456 -11.04 14.95 41.49
C ARG A 456 -11.44 13.59 42.06
N ARG A 457 -11.42 12.52 41.26
CA ARG A 457 -11.69 11.15 41.74
C ARG A 457 -10.70 10.71 42.82
N ARG A 458 -9.39 10.95 42.62
CA ARG A 458 -8.34 10.62 43.61
C ARG A 458 -8.52 11.39 44.91
N LEU A 459 -8.78 12.70 44.83
CA LEU A 459 -9.04 13.53 46.02
C LEU A 459 -10.32 13.12 46.75
N GLY A 460 -11.37 12.75 46.00
CA GLY A 460 -12.60 12.21 46.57
C GLY A 460 -12.38 10.91 47.34
N ARG A 461 -11.62 9.96 46.75
CA ARG A 461 -11.23 8.71 47.42
C ARG A 461 -10.43 8.95 48.70
N LEU A 462 -9.39 9.79 48.63
CA LEU A 462 -8.59 10.15 49.79
C LEU A 462 -9.45 10.72 50.91
N LYS A 463 -10.40 11.63 50.60
CA LYS A 463 -11.31 12.18 51.60
C LYS A 463 -12.20 11.11 52.23
N THR A 464 -12.69 10.15 51.46
CA THR A 464 -13.48 9.03 51.98
C THR A 464 -12.63 8.09 52.85
N ASP A 465 -11.40 7.78 52.44
CA ASP A 465 -10.48 6.92 53.18
C ASP A 465 -10.03 7.58 54.51
N TYR A 466 -9.84 8.90 54.53
CA TYR A 466 -9.58 9.65 55.76
C TYR A 466 -10.78 9.72 56.70
N LEU A 467 -12.02 9.72 56.18
CA LEU A 467 -13.23 9.70 57.01
C LEU A 467 -13.51 8.30 57.58
N ILE A 468 -13.19 7.24 56.81
CA ILE A 468 -13.38 5.85 57.27
C ILE A 468 -12.28 5.46 58.27
N ASN A 469 -11.02 5.83 58.04
CA ASN A 469 -9.91 5.49 58.94
C ASN A 469 -9.70 6.50 60.09
N GLY A 470 -10.22 7.72 59.96
CA GLY A 470 -10.12 8.77 60.99
C GLY A 470 -11.11 8.64 62.14
N ASP A 471 -12.17 7.85 61.98
CA ASP A 471 -13.13 7.53 63.05
C ASP A 471 -12.65 6.35 63.93
N ASP A 472 -11.72 5.52 63.44
CA ASP A 472 -11.08 4.48 64.24
C ASP A 472 -10.04 5.04 65.23
N GLU A 473 -9.44 6.20 64.96
CA GLU A 473 -8.49 6.85 65.89
C GLU A 473 -9.16 7.71 66.98
N LYS A 474 -10.45 8.03 66.86
CA LYS A 474 -11.20 8.82 67.88
C LYS A 474 -12.01 7.98 68.85
N SER A 475 -12.02 6.66 68.67
CA SER A 475 -12.69 5.71 69.58
C SER A 475 -11.73 5.09 70.62
N GLY A 476 -10.46 5.48 70.59
CA GLY A 476 -9.39 4.97 71.46
C GLY A 476 -8.62 6.06 72.18
N SER A 477 -9.29 6.88 72.99
CA SER A 477 -8.64 7.71 74.01
C SER A 477 -9.60 8.02 75.15
#